data_AF-A0A9D9W3G6-F1
#
_entry.id   AF-A0A9D9W3G6-F1
#
_cell.length_a   1.000
_cell.length_b   1.000
_cell.length_c   1.000
_cell.angle_alpha   90.00
_cell.angle_beta   90.00
_cell.angle_gamma   90.00
#
_symmetry.space_group_name_H-M   'P 1'
#
loop_
_entity.id
_entity.type
_entity.pdbx_description
1 polymer ?
#
loop_
_entity_poly.entity_id
_entity_poly.type
_entity_poly.pdbx_seq_one_letter_code
_entity_poly.pdbx_strand_id
1 'polypeptide(L)'
;MWIIRYGLVLACSALATAAQSQAGDESRKLVEQKMRLLEMLLASPSAKADTGGMAERGGKALTSAREALAANRPDDAARTLDEVLRSSAAARRPVAETSLPDSALALAHQNLVEQVATYRASIEDLLADPKLAAAARGLLARIDAHAAEARREAGAARLSEANRILGEAYKLAVGELARLRAGQEVVMALRFASPVEEYAYEQKRFESSQMMVGMLAGEGRAEGDRRALVDGFSAEARRLRSEAEAHAQAGRHRDAVSLMEKASAQLNRALQTMGVPVF
;
A
#
# COMPACT_ATOMS: atom_id res chain seq x y z
N MET A 1 -35.68 -23.43 65.97
CA MET A 1 -36.41 -22.22 65.53
C MET A 1 -35.35 -21.13 65.32
N TRP A 2 -34.89 -20.92 64.07
CA TRP A 2 -35.29 -19.79 63.18
C TRP A 2 -34.81 -18.44 63.77
N ILE A 3 -33.99 -17.56 63.16
CA ILE A 3 -33.51 -17.32 61.79
C ILE A 3 -32.19 -16.51 61.88
N ILE A 4 -31.19 -16.88 61.07
CA ILE A 4 -30.11 -15.99 60.60
C ILE A 4 -30.60 -15.39 59.29
N ARG A 5 -30.60 -14.05 59.13
CA ARG A 5 -30.54 -13.31 57.84
C ARG A 5 -30.91 -11.85 58.00
N TYR A 6 -29.94 -10.94 57.89
CA TYR A 6 -29.99 -9.59 57.29
C TYR A 6 -28.53 -9.11 57.30
N GLY A 7 -27.91 -8.60 56.25
CA GLY A 7 -28.35 -8.22 54.92
C GLY A 7 -27.13 -7.59 54.27
N LEU A 8 -26.35 -8.40 53.55
CA LEU A 8 -25.26 -7.96 52.69
C LEU A 8 -25.88 -7.33 51.43
N VAL A 9 -26.34 -6.09 51.53
CA VAL A 9 -26.85 -5.32 50.37
C VAL A 9 -26.34 -3.88 50.49
N LEU A 10 -25.05 -3.66 50.20
CA LEU A 10 -24.53 -2.29 50.07
C LEU A 10 -23.29 -2.18 49.17
N ALA A 11 -23.07 -3.14 48.26
CA ALA A 11 -21.93 -3.12 47.34
C ALA A 11 -22.28 -3.23 45.84
N CYS A 12 -23.56 -3.37 45.46
CA CYS A 12 -23.95 -3.51 44.05
C CYS A 12 -24.39 -2.21 43.35
N SER A 13 -24.52 -1.08 44.06
CA SER A 13 -25.05 0.16 43.48
C SER A 13 -24.00 0.99 42.72
N ALA A 14 -22.70 0.83 43.01
CA ALA A 14 -21.63 1.62 42.42
C ALA A 14 -21.15 1.11 41.05
N LEU A 15 -21.31 -0.20 40.77
CA LEU A 15 -20.90 -0.81 39.50
C LEU A 15 -21.88 -0.51 38.35
N ALA A 16 -23.17 -0.30 38.67
CA ALA A 16 -24.17 0.04 37.67
C ALA A 16 -23.98 1.46 37.11
N THR A 17 -23.57 2.42 37.95
CA THR A 17 -23.37 3.82 37.53
C THR A 17 -22.15 4.00 36.63
N ALA A 18 -21.07 3.24 36.89
CA ALA A 18 -19.86 3.27 36.06
C ALA A 18 -20.10 2.69 34.66
N ALA A 19 -20.84 1.57 34.56
CA ALA A 19 -21.19 0.96 33.27
C ALA A 19 -22.13 1.86 32.44
N GLN A 20 -23.06 2.56 33.09
CA GLN A 20 -24.01 3.46 32.42
C GLN A 20 -23.34 4.77 31.96
N SER A 21 -22.34 5.25 32.70
CA SER A 21 -21.49 6.37 32.29
C SER A 21 -20.59 6.02 31.10
N GLN A 22 -20.05 4.79 31.08
CA GLN A 22 -19.19 4.32 29.99
C GLN A 22 -19.99 4.09 28.69
N ALA A 23 -21.17 3.49 28.79
CA ALA A 23 -22.07 3.33 27.64
C ALA A 23 -22.56 4.68 27.09
N GLY A 24 -22.85 5.65 27.96
CA GLY A 24 -23.21 7.01 27.54
C GLY A 24 -22.07 7.75 26.82
N ASP A 25 -20.82 7.54 27.24
CA ASP A 25 -19.63 8.13 26.60
C ASP A 25 -19.34 7.50 25.23
N GLU A 26 -19.53 6.20 25.08
CA GLU A 26 -19.43 5.51 23.79
C GLU A 26 -20.53 5.94 22.80
N SER A 27 -21.78 6.05 23.26
CA SER A 27 -22.88 6.53 22.43
C SER A 27 -22.67 7.98 21.96
N ARG A 28 -22.11 8.85 22.81
CA ARG A 28 -21.76 10.22 22.41
C ARG A 28 -20.68 10.27 21.35
N LYS A 29 -19.59 9.49 21.51
CA LYS A 29 -18.52 9.38 20.51
C LYS A 29 -19.04 8.89 19.16
N LEU A 30 -19.96 7.92 19.17
CA LEU A 30 -20.58 7.43 17.94
C LEU A 30 -21.41 8.52 17.24
N VAL A 31 -22.18 9.31 17.99
CA VAL A 31 -22.95 10.44 17.43
C VAL A 31 -22.00 11.48 16.83
N GLU A 32 -20.92 11.84 17.51
CA GLU A 32 -19.92 12.79 16.99
C GLU A 32 -19.29 12.32 15.67
N GLN A 33 -18.95 11.02 15.56
CA GLN A 33 -18.43 10.44 14.32
C GLN A 33 -19.45 10.55 13.18
N LYS A 34 -20.73 10.24 13.44
CA LYS A 34 -21.81 10.36 12.46
C LYS A 34 -22.05 11.80 12.02
N MET A 35 -21.95 12.76 12.94
CA MET A 35 -22.04 14.18 12.62
C MET A 35 -20.90 14.64 11.69
N ARG A 36 -19.66 14.25 11.99
CA ARG A 36 -18.50 14.57 11.13
C ARG A 36 -18.66 13.99 9.73
N LEU A 37 -19.14 12.75 9.63
CA LEU A 37 -19.41 12.12 8.33
C LEU A 37 -20.46 12.92 7.54
N LEU A 38 -21.56 13.31 8.19
CA LEU A 38 -22.62 14.09 7.55
C LEU A 38 -22.12 15.49 7.14
N GLU A 39 -21.34 16.17 7.97
CA GLU A 39 -20.71 17.46 7.64
C GLU A 39 -19.79 17.35 6.41
N MET A 40 -18.97 16.30 6.34
CA MET A 40 -18.11 16.03 5.19
C MET A 40 -18.92 15.79 3.91
N LEU A 41 -20.01 15.02 4.00
CA LEU A 41 -20.90 14.76 2.88
C LEU A 41 -21.57 16.05 2.38
N LEU A 42 -22.04 16.90 3.30
CA LEU A 42 -22.64 18.20 2.98
C LEU A 42 -21.64 19.20 2.38
N ALA A 43 -20.37 19.11 2.77
CA ALA A 43 -19.31 19.94 2.20
C ALA A 43 -18.89 19.50 0.79
N SER A 44 -19.24 18.28 0.37
CA SER A 44 -18.84 17.73 -0.93
C SER A 44 -19.50 18.47 -2.11
N PRO A 45 -18.83 18.55 -3.28
CA PRO A 45 -19.39 19.17 -4.49
C PRO A 45 -20.72 18.54 -4.93
N SER A 46 -20.87 17.22 -4.73
CA SER A 46 -22.07 16.46 -5.08
C SER A 46 -23.29 16.86 -4.23
N ALA A 47 -23.09 17.25 -2.97
CA ALA A 47 -24.19 17.73 -2.12
C ALA A 47 -24.59 19.18 -2.41
N LYS A 48 -23.68 19.99 -2.95
CA LYS A 48 -23.94 21.37 -3.38
C LYS A 48 -24.67 21.45 -4.73
N ALA A 49 -24.50 20.42 -5.57
CA ALA A 49 -25.19 20.27 -6.85
C ALA A 49 -26.56 19.57 -6.72
N ASP A 50 -26.97 19.17 -5.51
CA ASP A 50 -28.18 18.38 -5.26
C ASP A 50 -29.46 19.24 -5.27
N THR A 51 -30.40 18.90 -6.17
CA THR A 51 -31.76 19.43 -6.21
C THR A 51 -32.73 18.66 -5.29
N GLY A 52 -32.30 17.52 -4.72
CA GLY A 52 -33.08 16.62 -3.87
C GLY A 52 -33.16 16.99 -2.38
N GLY A 53 -32.73 18.20 -2.01
CA GLY A 53 -32.86 18.72 -0.65
C GLY A 53 -32.02 18.01 0.41
N MET A 54 -30.94 17.30 0.04
CA MET A 54 -30.01 16.69 1.00
C MET A 54 -29.31 17.74 1.86
N ALA A 55 -28.95 18.89 1.27
CA ALA A 55 -28.30 19.98 1.98
C ALA A 55 -29.15 20.52 3.14
N GLU A 56 -30.44 20.73 2.88
CA GLU A 56 -31.39 21.23 3.89
C GLU A 56 -31.70 20.17 4.95
N ARG A 57 -31.97 18.93 4.54
CA ARG A 57 -32.28 17.83 5.48
C ARG A 57 -31.09 17.46 6.35
N GLY A 58 -29.87 17.43 5.78
CA GLY A 58 -28.64 17.20 6.53
C GLY A 58 -28.32 18.33 7.51
N GLY A 59 -28.52 19.58 7.11
CA GLY A 59 -28.36 20.74 8.00
C GLY A 59 -29.31 20.69 9.20
N LYS A 60 -30.60 20.38 8.97
CA LYS A 60 -31.59 20.22 10.05
C LYS A 60 -31.23 19.06 10.98
N ALA A 61 -30.79 17.93 10.44
CA ALA A 61 -30.39 16.77 11.23
C ALA A 61 -29.16 17.04 12.11
N LEU A 62 -28.19 17.83 11.63
CA LEU A 62 -27.04 18.25 12.44
C LEU A 62 -27.46 19.15 13.61
N THR A 63 -28.38 20.08 13.38
CA THR A 63 -28.91 20.95 14.46
C THR A 63 -29.65 20.12 15.50
N SER A 64 -30.56 19.24 15.07
CA SER A 64 -31.32 18.37 15.98
C SER A 64 -30.42 17.38 16.75
N ALA A 65 -29.35 16.87 16.14
CA ALA A 65 -28.38 16.02 16.83
C ALA A 65 -27.61 16.78 17.92
N ARG A 66 -27.23 18.05 17.68
CA ARG A 66 -26.59 18.92 18.69
C ARG A 66 -27.51 19.21 19.87
N GLU A 67 -28.78 19.50 19.60
CA GLU A 67 -29.80 19.72 20.63
C GLU A 67 -30.05 18.46 21.48
N ALA A 68 -30.12 17.29 20.84
CA ALA A 68 -30.29 16.01 21.52
C ALA A 68 -29.06 15.65 22.39
N LEU A 69 -27.84 15.94 21.94
CA LEU A 69 -26.63 15.78 22.76
C LEU A 69 -26.61 16.73 23.96
N ALA A 70 -27.00 18.01 23.77
CA ALA A 70 -27.11 18.97 24.86
C ALA A 70 -28.16 18.55 25.91
N ALA A 71 -29.23 17.88 25.46
CA ALA A 71 -30.25 17.30 26.33
C ALA A 71 -29.87 15.92 26.92
N ASN A 72 -28.64 15.45 26.74
CA ASN A 72 -28.15 14.14 27.18
C ASN A 72 -28.97 12.94 26.61
N ARG A 73 -29.43 13.06 25.36
CA ARG A 73 -30.18 12.02 24.63
C ARG A 73 -29.41 11.55 23.39
N PRO A 74 -28.28 10.83 23.56
CA PRO A 74 -27.44 10.41 22.44
C PRO A 74 -28.15 9.41 21.51
N ASP A 75 -29.08 8.61 22.01
CA ASP A 75 -29.83 7.64 21.20
C ASP A 75 -30.83 8.34 20.24
N ASP A 76 -31.39 9.47 20.65
CA ASP A 76 -32.25 10.30 19.79
C ASP A 76 -31.41 10.92 18.67
N ALA A 77 -30.23 11.47 19.02
CA ALA A 77 -29.29 12.03 18.05
C ALA A 77 -28.83 10.99 17.03
N ALA A 78 -28.48 9.78 17.50
CA ALA A 78 -28.05 8.69 16.64
C ALA A 78 -29.13 8.27 15.64
N ARG A 79 -30.39 8.17 16.08
CA ARG A 79 -31.52 7.80 15.22
C ARG A 79 -31.77 8.83 14.12
N THR A 80 -31.77 10.12 14.46
CA THR A 80 -31.94 11.21 13.49
C THR A 80 -30.83 11.21 12.44
N LEU A 81 -29.58 11.04 12.86
CA LEU A 81 -28.43 10.97 11.94
C LEU A 81 -28.49 9.72 11.06
N ASP A 82 -28.87 8.57 11.61
CA ASP A 82 -28.99 7.32 10.86
C ASP A 82 -30.09 7.37 9.80
N GLU A 83 -31.21 8.03 10.08
CA GLU A 83 -32.29 8.21 9.12
C GLU A 83 -31.81 9.02 7.90
N VAL A 84 -31.11 10.12 8.14
CA VAL A 84 -30.56 10.95 7.06
C VAL A 84 -29.46 10.23 6.30
N LEU A 85 -28.50 9.60 7.00
CA LEU A 85 -27.42 8.84 6.37
C LEU A 85 -27.98 7.66 5.58
N ARG A 86 -28.98 6.94 6.09
CA ARG A 86 -29.64 5.85 5.38
C ARG A 86 -30.43 6.36 4.19
N SER A 87 -31.12 7.49 4.28
CA SER A 87 -31.82 8.10 3.14
C SER A 87 -30.83 8.58 2.06
N SER A 88 -29.64 9.05 2.46
CA SER A 88 -28.56 9.41 1.53
C SER A 88 -27.91 8.19 0.87
N ALA A 89 -27.82 7.07 1.60
CA ALA A 89 -27.36 5.79 1.09
C ALA A 89 -28.44 5.05 0.28
N ALA A 90 -29.72 5.29 0.54
CA ALA A 90 -30.86 4.75 -0.22
C ALA A 90 -31.20 5.61 -1.45
N ALA A 91 -30.84 6.90 -1.44
CA ALA A 91 -30.68 7.69 -2.66
C ALA A 91 -29.50 7.18 -3.52
N ARG A 92 -28.60 6.38 -2.94
CA ARG A 92 -27.73 5.43 -3.66
C ARG A 92 -28.39 4.04 -3.78
N ARG A 93 -29.66 3.98 -4.20
CA ARG A 93 -30.19 2.77 -4.87
C ARG A 93 -29.46 2.62 -6.22
N PRO A 94 -29.31 1.40 -6.77
CA PRO A 94 -28.45 1.13 -7.91
C PRO A 94 -28.84 2.13 -8.99
N VAL A 95 -27.88 2.96 -9.37
CA VAL A 95 -28.03 3.97 -10.40
C VAL A 95 -28.64 3.25 -11.60
N ALA A 96 -29.92 3.50 -11.86
CA ALA A 96 -30.49 3.28 -13.17
C ALA A 96 -29.67 4.17 -14.09
N GLU A 97 -28.78 3.54 -14.87
CA GLU A 97 -28.09 4.07 -16.06
C GLU A 97 -27.98 5.60 -16.11
N THR A 98 -27.27 6.21 -15.17
CA THR A 98 -26.50 7.39 -15.54
C THR A 98 -25.20 6.82 -16.08
N SER A 99 -25.27 6.41 -17.35
CA SER A 99 -24.09 6.14 -18.16
C SER A 99 -23.09 7.24 -17.85
N LEU A 100 -21.86 6.87 -17.50
CA LEU A 100 -20.78 7.83 -17.50
C LEU A 100 -20.84 8.59 -18.83
N PRO A 101 -20.58 9.92 -18.85
CA PRO A 101 -20.53 10.66 -20.10
C PRO A 101 -19.69 9.89 -21.12
N ASP A 102 -20.10 9.86 -22.40
CA ASP A 102 -19.44 9.01 -23.41
C ASP A 102 -17.91 9.22 -23.46
N SER A 103 -17.45 10.46 -23.21
CA SER A 103 -16.03 10.79 -23.07
C SER A 103 -15.35 10.13 -21.88
N ALA A 104 -16.03 10.02 -20.73
CA ALA A 104 -15.52 9.33 -19.55
C ALA A 104 -15.54 7.80 -19.73
N LEU A 105 -16.55 7.25 -20.43
CA LEU A 105 -16.57 5.83 -20.80
C LEU A 105 -15.42 5.47 -21.74
N ALA A 106 -15.16 6.32 -22.75
CA ALA A 106 -14.07 6.13 -23.69
C ALA A 106 -12.69 6.22 -23.01
N LEU A 107 -12.49 7.21 -22.12
CA LEU A 107 -11.24 7.32 -21.36
C LEU A 107 -11.03 6.13 -20.43
N ALA A 108 -12.07 5.71 -19.70
CA ALA A 108 -12.00 4.52 -18.86
C ALA A 108 -11.69 3.26 -19.68
N HIS A 109 -12.27 3.14 -20.87
CA HIS A 109 -12.01 2.05 -21.80
C HIS A 109 -10.53 2.01 -22.21
N GLN A 110 -9.98 3.14 -22.66
CA GLN A 110 -8.59 3.24 -23.06
C GLN A 110 -7.64 2.86 -21.92
N ASN A 111 -7.87 3.39 -20.72
CA ASN A 111 -7.07 3.10 -19.54
C ASN A 111 -7.11 1.61 -19.17
N LEU A 112 -8.29 0.98 -19.25
CA LEU A 112 -8.43 -0.44 -18.94
C LEU A 112 -7.78 -1.33 -20.00
N VAL A 113 -7.86 -0.98 -21.28
CA VAL A 113 -7.14 -1.68 -22.35
C VAL A 113 -5.63 -1.64 -22.10
N GLU A 114 -5.09 -0.47 -21.78
CA GLU A 114 -3.67 -0.31 -21.49
C GLU A 114 -3.24 -1.14 -20.28
N GLN A 115 -3.97 -1.04 -19.16
CA GLN A 115 -3.68 -1.81 -17.96
C GLN A 115 -3.71 -3.32 -18.23
N VAL A 116 -4.76 -3.83 -18.88
CA VAL A 116 -4.86 -5.25 -19.23
C VAL A 116 -3.69 -5.68 -20.11
N ALA A 117 -3.27 -4.85 -21.08
CA ALA A 117 -2.13 -5.13 -21.93
C ALA A 117 -0.80 -5.18 -21.14
N THR A 118 -0.58 -4.27 -20.20
CA THR A 118 0.62 -4.26 -19.33
C THR A 118 0.71 -5.53 -18.49
N TYR A 119 -0.38 -5.94 -17.84
CA TYR A 119 -0.39 -7.15 -17.03
C TYR A 119 -0.28 -8.41 -17.88
N ARG A 120 -0.89 -8.43 -19.07
CA ARG A 120 -0.74 -9.51 -20.04
C ARG A 120 0.73 -9.71 -20.41
N ALA A 121 1.46 -8.64 -20.76
CA ALA A 121 2.89 -8.72 -21.05
C ALA A 121 3.70 -9.28 -19.86
N SER A 122 3.38 -8.84 -18.64
CA SER A 122 4.02 -9.36 -17.42
C SER A 122 3.76 -10.86 -17.18
N ILE A 123 2.64 -11.39 -17.67
CA ILE A 123 2.30 -12.81 -17.60
C ILE A 123 2.99 -13.58 -18.74
N GLU A 124 3.19 -12.97 -19.91
CA GLU A 124 3.99 -13.55 -20.99
C GLU A 124 5.44 -13.79 -20.56
N ASP A 125 6.03 -12.88 -19.77
CA ASP A 125 7.37 -13.08 -19.19
C ASP A 125 7.47 -14.36 -18.34
N LEU A 126 6.38 -14.77 -17.70
CA LEU A 126 6.35 -16.01 -16.91
C LEU A 126 6.42 -17.28 -17.76
N LEU A 127 6.23 -17.19 -19.08
CA LEU A 127 6.40 -18.32 -19.99
C LEU A 127 7.85 -18.78 -20.07
N ALA A 128 8.80 -17.91 -19.72
CA ALA A 128 10.22 -18.24 -19.66
C ALA A 128 10.56 -19.21 -18.51
N ASP A 129 9.71 -19.29 -17.47
CA ASP A 129 9.85 -20.26 -16.38
C ASP A 129 9.06 -21.54 -16.71
N PRO A 130 9.72 -22.69 -16.95
CA PRO A 130 9.04 -23.94 -17.27
C PRO A 130 8.01 -24.39 -16.22
N LYS A 131 8.21 -24.02 -14.95
CA LYS A 131 7.30 -24.38 -13.86
C LYS A 131 6.00 -23.57 -13.90
N LEU A 132 6.06 -22.33 -14.38
CA LEU A 132 4.92 -21.43 -14.45
C LEU A 132 4.26 -21.40 -15.84
N ALA A 133 4.98 -21.83 -16.88
CA ALA A 133 4.55 -21.71 -18.27
C ALA A 133 3.14 -22.28 -18.55
N ALA A 134 2.79 -23.44 -17.99
CA ALA A 134 1.47 -24.03 -18.20
C ALA A 134 0.34 -23.17 -17.60
N ALA A 135 0.53 -22.67 -16.37
CA ALA A 135 -0.44 -21.82 -15.69
C ALA A 135 -0.52 -20.43 -16.34
N ALA A 136 0.62 -19.86 -16.75
CA ALA A 136 0.69 -18.61 -17.49
C ALA A 136 -0.04 -18.68 -18.84
N ARG A 137 0.13 -19.77 -19.62
CA ARG A 137 -0.64 -19.98 -20.87
C ARG A 137 -2.14 -20.02 -20.62
N GLY A 138 -2.58 -20.74 -19.57
CA GLY A 138 -3.99 -20.81 -19.20
C GLY A 138 -4.57 -19.45 -18.79
N LEU A 139 -3.79 -18.64 -18.07
CA LEU A 139 -4.17 -17.29 -17.69
C LEU A 139 -4.25 -16.35 -18.91
N LEU A 140 -3.25 -16.39 -19.79
CA LEU A 140 -3.23 -15.60 -21.03
C LEU A 140 -4.45 -15.89 -21.90
N ALA A 141 -4.79 -17.17 -22.09
CA ALA A 141 -5.97 -17.55 -22.88
C ALA A 141 -7.28 -16.95 -22.32
N ARG A 142 -7.43 -16.90 -20.99
CA ARG A 142 -8.61 -16.30 -20.33
C ARG A 142 -8.64 -14.78 -20.50
N ILE A 143 -7.50 -14.11 -20.32
CA ILE A 143 -7.37 -12.66 -20.53
C ILE A 143 -7.67 -12.30 -21.98
N ASP A 144 -7.12 -13.07 -22.94
CA ASP A 144 -7.33 -12.86 -24.38
C ASP A 144 -8.80 -13.04 -24.77
N ALA A 145 -9.48 -14.02 -24.16
CA ALA A 145 -10.93 -14.20 -24.36
C ALA A 145 -11.73 -12.97 -23.87
N HIS A 146 -11.44 -12.45 -22.67
CA HIS A 146 -12.12 -11.26 -22.15
C HIS A 146 -11.79 -10.00 -22.97
N ALA A 147 -10.53 -9.84 -23.40
CA ALA A 147 -10.12 -8.72 -24.23
C ALA A 147 -10.74 -8.79 -25.64
N ALA A 148 -10.95 -9.98 -26.19
CA ALA A 148 -11.67 -10.16 -27.46
C ALA A 148 -13.17 -9.85 -27.30
N GLU A 149 -13.78 -10.28 -26.19
CA GLU A 149 -15.18 -9.99 -25.90
C GLU A 149 -15.43 -8.50 -25.67
N ALA A 150 -14.61 -7.83 -24.86
CA ALA A 150 -14.69 -6.40 -24.65
C ALA A 150 -14.52 -5.61 -25.96
N ARG A 151 -13.67 -6.06 -26.87
CA ARG A 151 -13.53 -5.46 -28.22
C ARG A 151 -14.80 -5.60 -29.05
N ARG A 152 -15.52 -6.73 -28.97
CA ARG A 152 -16.82 -6.90 -29.63
C ARG A 152 -17.87 -5.95 -29.07
N GLU A 153 -17.92 -5.82 -27.74
CA GLU A 153 -18.86 -4.92 -27.05
C GLU A 153 -18.57 -3.45 -27.37
N ALA A 154 -17.30 -3.06 -27.38
CA ALA A 154 -16.88 -1.70 -27.78
C ALA A 154 -17.21 -1.42 -29.25
N GLY A 155 -16.99 -2.38 -30.15
CA GLY A 155 -17.35 -2.28 -31.57
C GLY A 155 -18.86 -2.15 -31.81
N ALA A 156 -19.68 -2.63 -30.87
CA ALA A 156 -21.13 -2.46 -30.85
C ALA A 156 -21.60 -1.19 -30.10
N ALA A 157 -20.69 -0.25 -29.83
CA ALA A 157 -20.92 0.98 -29.06
C ALA A 157 -21.39 0.77 -27.61
N ARG A 158 -21.23 -0.43 -27.05
CA ARG A 158 -21.57 -0.76 -25.65
C ARG A 158 -20.35 -0.61 -24.75
N LEU A 159 -19.84 0.62 -24.64
CA LEU A 159 -18.61 0.90 -23.87
C LEU A 159 -18.72 0.58 -22.37
N SER A 160 -19.90 0.75 -21.77
CA SER A 160 -20.12 0.39 -20.37
C SER A 160 -19.86 -1.10 -20.13
N GLU A 161 -20.37 -1.94 -21.02
CA GLU A 161 -20.20 -3.40 -20.93
C GLU A 161 -18.77 -3.82 -21.27
N ALA A 162 -18.16 -3.20 -22.29
CA ALA A 162 -16.74 -3.41 -22.60
C ALA A 162 -15.84 -3.08 -21.40
N ASN A 163 -16.13 -1.99 -20.68
CA ASN A 163 -15.38 -1.58 -19.49
C ASN A 163 -15.59 -2.56 -18.33
N ARG A 164 -16.80 -3.08 -18.15
CA ARG A 164 -17.08 -4.12 -17.15
C ARG A 164 -16.21 -5.35 -17.39
N ILE A 165 -16.18 -5.85 -18.62
CA ILE A 165 -15.42 -7.03 -19.03
C ILE A 165 -13.91 -6.81 -18.89
N LEU A 166 -13.39 -5.65 -19.31
CA LEU A 166 -11.97 -5.32 -19.11
C LEU A 166 -11.62 -5.17 -17.62
N GLY A 167 -12.53 -4.63 -16.80
CA GLY A 167 -12.36 -4.57 -15.35
C GLY A 167 -12.26 -5.95 -14.70
N GLU A 168 -13.01 -6.94 -15.20
CA GLU A 168 -12.90 -8.34 -14.78
C GLU A 168 -11.57 -8.96 -15.24
N ALA A 169 -11.17 -8.72 -16.49
CA ALA A 169 -9.87 -9.16 -17.00
C ALA A 169 -8.69 -8.59 -16.19
N TYR A 170 -8.75 -7.31 -15.82
CA TYR A 170 -7.76 -6.65 -14.98
C TYR A 170 -7.64 -7.31 -13.60
N LYS A 171 -8.78 -7.49 -12.90
CA LYS A 171 -8.79 -8.14 -11.58
C LYS A 171 -8.24 -9.57 -11.64
N LEU A 172 -8.63 -10.32 -12.68
CA LEU A 172 -8.13 -11.67 -12.92
C LEU A 172 -6.60 -11.66 -13.13
N ALA A 173 -6.10 -10.76 -13.98
CA ALA A 173 -4.68 -10.66 -14.29
C ALA A 173 -3.85 -10.32 -13.04
N VAL A 174 -4.27 -9.32 -12.25
CA VAL A 174 -3.57 -8.92 -11.03
C VAL A 174 -3.55 -10.04 -9.99
N GLY A 175 -4.71 -10.64 -9.71
CA GLY A 175 -4.83 -11.67 -8.67
C GLY A 175 -4.05 -12.94 -8.99
N GLU A 176 -4.14 -13.42 -10.23
CA GLU A 176 -3.45 -14.63 -10.65
C GLU A 176 -1.96 -14.38 -10.88
N LEU A 177 -1.55 -13.22 -11.40
CA LEU A 177 -0.12 -12.87 -11.48
C LEU A 177 0.52 -12.83 -10.09
N ALA A 178 -0.17 -12.21 -9.11
CA ALA A 178 0.29 -12.19 -7.73
C ALA A 178 0.42 -13.60 -7.15
N ARG A 179 -0.55 -14.49 -7.43
CA ARG A 179 -0.51 -15.89 -6.99
C ARG A 179 0.60 -16.70 -7.65
N LEU A 180 0.83 -16.51 -8.96
CA LEU A 180 1.89 -17.21 -9.70
C LEU A 180 3.28 -16.77 -9.25
N ARG A 181 3.42 -15.50 -8.82
CA ARG A 181 4.66 -14.97 -8.24
C ARG A 181 4.74 -15.15 -6.72
N ALA A 182 3.69 -15.61 -6.06
CA ALA A 182 3.69 -15.82 -4.62
C ALA A 182 4.69 -16.92 -4.26
N GLY A 183 5.72 -16.56 -3.47
CA GLY A 183 6.83 -17.45 -3.12
C GLY A 183 8.03 -17.39 -4.07
N GLN A 184 7.99 -16.58 -5.13
CA GLN A 184 9.19 -16.17 -5.85
C GLN A 184 9.76 -14.92 -5.17
N GLU A 185 10.90 -15.05 -4.46
CA GLU A 185 11.71 -13.87 -4.19
C GLU A 185 12.12 -13.26 -5.53
N VAL A 186 11.81 -11.97 -5.71
CA VAL A 186 12.35 -11.20 -6.83
C VAL A 186 13.83 -10.99 -6.54
N VAL A 187 14.65 -12.00 -6.84
CA VAL A 187 16.10 -11.81 -6.93
C VAL A 187 16.30 -10.99 -8.19
N MET A 188 16.43 -9.67 -8.03
CA MET A 188 16.96 -8.81 -9.09
C MET A 188 18.40 -9.27 -9.37
N ALA A 189 18.56 -10.25 -10.25
CA ALA A 189 19.85 -10.67 -10.73
C ALA A 189 20.39 -9.54 -11.61
N LEU A 190 21.34 -8.77 -11.06
CA LEU A 190 22.05 -7.75 -11.81
C LEU A 190 22.88 -8.48 -12.89
N ARG A 191 22.53 -8.25 -14.16
CA ARG A 191 23.23 -8.84 -15.31
C ARG A 191 24.07 -7.76 -15.98
N PHE A 192 25.38 -7.96 -16.01
CA PHE A 192 26.31 -7.11 -16.75
C PHE A 192 26.60 -7.69 -18.13
N ALA A 193 26.71 -6.83 -19.14
CA ALA A 193 27.07 -7.25 -20.49
C ALA A 193 28.55 -7.62 -20.60
N SER A 194 29.41 -7.13 -19.70
CA SER A 194 30.84 -7.46 -19.66
C SER A 194 31.47 -7.27 -18.27
N PRO A 195 32.62 -7.91 -17.99
CA PRO A 195 33.40 -7.67 -16.78
C PRO A 195 33.89 -6.21 -16.62
N VAL A 196 34.00 -5.46 -17.71
CA VAL A 196 34.38 -4.03 -17.68
C VAL A 196 33.24 -3.20 -17.08
N GLU A 197 32.02 -3.47 -17.52
CA GLU A 197 30.81 -2.82 -17.02
C GLU A 197 30.57 -3.16 -15.54
N GLU A 198 30.70 -4.44 -15.19
CA GLU A 198 30.62 -4.92 -13.81
C GLU A 198 31.65 -4.25 -12.91
N TYR A 199 32.91 -4.13 -13.37
CA TYR A 199 33.94 -3.42 -12.63
C TYR A 199 33.62 -1.93 -12.43
N ALA A 200 33.06 -1.26 -13.44
CA ALA A 200 32.62 0.13 -13.32
C ALA A 200 31.46 0.29 -12.33
N TYR A 201 30.54 -0.67 -12.30
CA TYR A 201 29.47 -0.72 -11.30
C TYR A 201 30.02 -0.89 -9.88
N GLU A 202 30.91 -1.87 -9.67
CA GLU A 202 31.48 -2.14 -8.35
C GLU A 202 32.33 -0.97 -7.82
N GLN A 203 32.99 -0.21 -8.70
CA GLN A 203 33.65 1.05 -8.30
C GLN A 203 32.68 2.07 -7.71
N LYS A 204 31.53 2.30 -8.37
CA LYS A 204 30.51 3.22 -7.86
C LYS A 204 29.92 2.74 -6.54
N ARG A 205 29.65 1.44 -6.42
CA ARG A 205 29.14 0.81 -5.20
C ARG A 205 30.11 0.96 -4.03
N PHE A 206 31.40 0.78 -4.30
CA PHE A 206 32.46 0.97 -3.32
C PHE A 206 32.56 2.43 -2.86
N GLU A 207 32.57 3.39 -3.78
CA GLU A 207 32.63 4.83 -3.46
C GLU A 207 31.45 5.28 -2.60
N SER A 208 30.24 4.82 -2.93
CA SER A 208 29.04 5.09 -2.13
C SER A 208 29.19 4.54 -0.70
N SER A 209 29.64 3.29 -0.57
CA SER A 209 29.86 2.66 0.74
C SER A 209 30.95 3.39 1.54
N GLN A 210 32.03 3.81 0.89
CA GLN A 210 33.13 4.52 1.53
C GLN A 210 32.69 5.89 2.03
N MET A 211 31.89 6.62 1.25
CA MET A 211 31.32 7.90 1.66
C MET A 211 30.42 7.72 2.89
N MET A 212 29.56 6.70 2.89
CA MET A 212 28.71 6.39 4.04
C MET A 212 29.52 6.05 5.28
N VAL A 213 30.57 5.23 5.16
CA VAL A 213 31.47 4.93 6.29
C VAL A 213 32.08 6.21 6.86
N GLY A 214 32.58 7.10 5.99
CA GLY A 214 33.18 8.37 6.42
C GLY A 214 32.19 9.30 7.12
N MET A 215 30.97 9.41 6.59
CA MET A 215 29.89 10.21 7.19
C MET A 215 29.54 9.71 8.59
N LEU A 216 29.29 8.41 8.74
CA LEU A 216 28.90 7.82 10.02
C LEU A 216 30.03 7.88 11.06
N ALA A 217 31.28 7.72 10.63
CA ALA A 217 32.42 7.92 11.49
C ALA A 217 32.53 9.39 11.97
N GLY A 218 32.23 10.36 11.10
CA GLY A 218 32.17 11.78 11.44
C GLY A 218 31.03 12.15 12.40
N GLU A 219 29.93 11.38 12.38
CA GLU A 219 28.81 11.48 13.32
C GLU A 219 29.07 10.81 14.69
N GLY A 220 30.29 10.29 14.92
CA GLY A 220 30.66 9.63 16.17
C GLY A 220 30.20 8.17 16.29
N ARG A 221 29.62 7.57 15.23
CA ARG A 221 29.17 6.16 15.28
C ARG A 221 30.30 5.13 15.34
N ALA A 222 31.54 5.56 15.11
CA ALA A 222 32.75 4.75 15.18
C ALA A 222 33.64 5.10 16.40
N GLU A 223 33.12 5.75 17.45
CA GLU A 223 33.95 6.14 18.60
C GLU A 223 34.35 4.97 19.53
N GLY A 224 35.39 5.21 20.35
CA GLY A 224 35.92 4.25 21.31
C GLY A 224 36.56 3.02 20.63
N ASP A 225 36.35 1.85 21.22
CA ASP A 225 36.96 0.58 20.76
C ASP A 225 36.57 0.20 19.32
N ARG A 226 35.46 0.73 18.81
CA ARG A 226 35.00 0.50 17.43
C ARG A 226 35.82 1.25 16.39
N ARG A 227 36.54 2.31 16.78
CA ARG A 227 37.28 3.16 15.84
C ARG A 227 38.38 2.38 15.12
N ALA A 228 39.19 1.66 15.89
CA ALA A 228 40.29 0.88 15.35
C ALA A 228 39.82 -0.21 14.37
N LEU A 229 38.67 -0.83 14.64
CA LEU A 229 38.07 -1.84 13.77
C LEU A 229 37.58 -1.23 12.44
N VAL A 230 36.83 -0.11 12.52
CA VAL A 230 36.35 0.62 11.34
C VAL A 230 37.51 1.11 10.49
N ASP A 231 38.55 1.67 11.11
CA ASP A 231 39.73 2.16 10.41
C ASP A 231 40.51 1.01 9.74
N GLY A 232 40.64 -0.14 10.41
CA GLY A 232 41.27 -1.34 9.88
C GLY A 232 40.54 -1.90 8.66
N PHE A 233 39.21 -2.07 8.74
CA PHE A 233 38.40 -2.51 7.60
C PHE A 233 38.47 -1.51 6.44
N SER A 234 38.43 -0.21 6.74
CA SER A 234 38.53 0.85 5.72
C SER A 234 39.90 0.87 5.04
N ALA A 235 40.98 0.59 5.79
CA ALA A 235 42.33 0.50 5.24
C ALA A 235 42.48 -0.71 4.31
N GLU A 236 42.00 -1.88 4.73
CA GLU A 236 42.03 -3.09 3.89
C GLU A 236 41.16 -2.93 2.64
N ALA A 237 39.99 -2.31 2.76
CA ALA A 237 39.13 -1.96 1.64
C ALA A 237 39.88 -1.12 0.59
N ARG A 238 40.60 -0.08 1.02
CA ARG A 238 41.40 0.78 0.11
C ARG A 238 42.56 0.01 -0.54
N ARG A 239 43.21 -0.87 0.21
CA ARG A 239 44.29 -1.73 -0.30
C ARG A 239 43.79 -2.62 -1.44
N LEU A 240 42.67 -3.32 -1.21
CA LEU A 240 42.03 -4.19 -2.20
C LEU A 240 41.55 -3.41 -3.43
N ARG A 241 41.00 -2.20 -3.24
CA ARG A 241 40.63 -1.31 -4.37
C ARG A 241 41.84 -0.99 -5.24
N SER A 242 42.98 -0.64 -4.62
CA SER A 242 44.21 -0.31 -5.36
C SER A 242 44.74 -1.51 -6.14
N GLU A 243 44.68 -2.72 -5.58
CA GLU A 243 45.01 -3.96 -6.31
C GLU A 243 44.04 -4.20 -7.47
N ALA A 244 42.73 -4.00 -7.25
CA ALA A 244 41.73 -4.15 -8.29
C ALA A 244 41.99 -3.21 -9.47
N GLU A 245 42.37 -1.97 -9.19
CA GLU A 245 42.73 -0.98 -10.20
C GLU A 245 43.95 -1.41 -11.02
N ALA A 246 44.99 -1.93 -10.37
CA ALA A 246 46.15 -2.49 -11.08
C ALA A 246 45.78 -3.68 -11.98
N HIS A 247 44.85 -4.54 -11.55
CA HIS A 247 44.32 -5.63 -12.39
C HIS A 247 43.52 -5.10 -13.58
N ALA A 248 42.66 -4.09 -13.36
CA ALA A 248 41.85 -3.49 -14.41
C ALA A 248 42.71 -2.78 -15.47
N GLN A 249 43.76 -2.04 -15.05
CA GLN A 249 44.71 -1.40 -15.96
C GLN A 249 45.47 -2.41 -16.82
N ALA A 250 45.69 -3.62 -16.30
CA ALA A 250 46.28 -4.73 -17.05
C ALA A 250 45.25 -5.55 -17.87
N GLY A 251 44.02 -5.07 -18.00
CA GLY A 251 42.94 -5.73 -18.75
C GLY A 251 42.30 -6.94 -18.05
N ARG A 252 42.71 -7.25 -16.80
CA ARG A 252 42.21 -8.38 -16.02
C ARG A 252 40.95 -8.00 -15.23
N HIS A 253 39.90 -7.60 -15.94
CA HIS A 253 38.68 -7.05 -15.32
C HIS A 253 37.92 -8.04 -14.43
N ARG A 254 37.94 -9.35 -14.72
CA ARG A 254 37.32 -10.36 -13.84
C ARG A 254 37.97 -10.46 -12.47
N ASP A 255 39.30 -10.42 -12.44
CA ASP A 255 40.06 -10.41 -11.18
C ASP A 255 39.83 -9.10 -10.43
N ALA A 256 39.76 -7.98 -11.17
CA ALA A 256 39.47 -6.67 -10.60
C ALA A 256 38.08 -6.63 -9.95
N VAL A 257 37.05 -7.19 -10.59
CA VAL A 257 35.70 -7.36 -9.99
C VAL A 257 35.79 -8.15 -8.69
N SER A 258 36.46 -9.31 -8.71
CA SER A 258 36.59 -10.16 -7.52
C SER A 258 37.30 -9.45 -6.35
N LEU A 259 38.27 -8.59 -6.64
CA LEU A 259 38.93 -7.75 -5.63
C LEU A 259 38.02 -6.63 -5.12
N MET A 260 37.22 -6.01 -5.99
CA MET A 260 36.25 -4.98 -5.61
C MET A 260 35.13 -5.53 -4.73
N GLU A 261 34.61 -6.72 -5.00
CA GLU A 261 33.62 -7.37 -4.14
C GLU A 261 34.17 -7.61 -2.73
N LYS A 262 35.42 -8.06 -2.62
CA LYS A 262 36.11 -8.21 -1.33
C LYS A 262 36.31 -6.86 -0.65
N ALA A 263 36.66 -5.83 -1.40
CA ALA A 263 36.84 -4.47 -0.88
C ALA A 263 35.51 -3.93 -0.31
N SER A 264 34.41 -4.08 -1.05
CA SER A 264 33.05 -3.75 -0.62
C SER A 264 32.62 -4.55 0.62
N ALA A 265 32.98 -5.82 0.71
CA ALA A 265 32.71 -6.64 1.89
C ALA A 265 33.41 -6.10 3.16
N GLN A 266 34.61 -5.52 3.05
CA GLN A 266 35.27 -4.88 4.20
C GLN A 266 34.53 -3.60 4.62
N LEU A 267 34.08 -2.78 3.66
CA LEU A 267 33.27 -1.59 3.98
C LEU A 267 31.93 -1.97 4.64
N ASN A 268 31.30 -3.05 4.19
CA ASN A 268 30.10 -3.59 4.82
C ASN A 268 30.36 -4.00 6.27
N ARG A 269 31.50 -4.64 6.58
CA ARG A 269 31.89 -4.95 7.97
C ARG A 269 32.10 -3.70 8.80
N ALA A 270 32.70 -2.64 8.23
CA ALA A 270 32.81 -1.35 8.89
C ALA A 270 31.43 -0.77 9.22
N LEU A 271 30.50 -0.79 8.26
CA LEU A 271 29.11 -0.34 8.44
C LEU A 271 28.36 -1.14 9.51
N GLN A 272 28.49 -2.47 9.51
CA GLN A 272 27.91 -3.36 10.54
C GLN A 272 28.48 -3.04 11.92
N THR A 273 29.78 -2.78 12.04
CA THR A 273 30.42 -2.38 13.29
C THR A 273 29.86 -1.06 13.84
N MET A 274 29.40 -0.18 12.95
CA MET A 274 28.72 1.08 13.29
C MET A 274 27.20 0.91 13.50
N GLY A 275 26.67 -0.30 13.44
CA GLY A 275 25.26 -0.62 13.70
C GLY A 275 24.33 -0.48 12.49
N VAL A 276 24.88 -0.37 11.28
CA VAL A 276 24.09 -0.31 10.05
C VAL A 276 23.85 -1.73 9.52
N PRO A 277 22.58 -2.17 9.36
CA PRO A 277 22.29 -3.41 8.67
C PRO A 277 22.60 -3.25 7.18
N VAL A 278 23.38 -4.18 6.65
CA VAL A 278 23.71 -4.30 5.21
C VAL A 278 23.31 -5.69 4.77
N PHE A 279 22.52 -5.75 3.69
CA PHE A 279 21.97 -6.95 3.08
C PHE A 279 22.63 -7.17 1.71
#